data_AF-A0A2D9XY79-F1
#
_entry.id   AF-A0A2D9XY79-F1
#
_cell.length_a   1.000
_cell.length_b   1.000
_cell.length_c   1.000
_cell.angle_alpha   90.00
_cell.angle_beta   90.00
_cell.angle_gamma   90.00
#
_symmetry.space_group_name_H-M   'P 1'
#
loop_
_entity.id
_entity.type
_entity.pdbx_description
1 polymer ?
#
loop_
_entity_poly.entity_id
_entity_poly.type
_entity_poly.pdbx_seq_one_letter_code
_entity_poly.pdbx_strand_id
1 'polypeptide(L)'
;MSKYYPYLYFWSLGLLIVFFAIRYGDDTTLDINIHDTYYVMQKSVIDIFFIGLTITSGLLYFIFINFNFPLKGTLTIIHTVSNLAGYLTILILPEFLGYFSYELNLILFLSFIIILASQPLFLINVLRAIYLKLKNNHND
;
A
#
# COMPACT_ATOMS: atom_id res chain seq x y z
N MET A 1 12.98 -15.97 17.27
CA MET A 1 12.57 -14.77 16.51
C MET A 1 11.06 -14.82 16.32
N SER A 2 10.35 -13.75 16.69
CA SER A 2 8.91 -13.59 16.42
C SER A 2 8.61 -13.85 14.93
N LYS A 3 7.59 -14.65 14.63
CA LYS A 3 7.11 -14.84 13.25
C LYS A 3 6.41 -13.55 12.81
N TYR A 4 7.05 -12.83 11.89
CA TYR A 4 6.51 -11.62 11.30
C TYR A 4 5.54 -12.00 10.16
N TYR A 5 4.30 -11.51 10.23
CA TYR A 5 3.22 -11.82 9.28
C TYR A 5 2.80 -10.55 8.50
N PRO A 6 3.59 -10.11 7.50
CA PRO A 6 3.34 -8.89 6.74
C PRO A 6 1.98 -8.88 6.02
N TYR A 7 1.43 -10.04 5.66
CA TYR A 7 0.13 -10.09 4.99
C TYR A 7 -1.02 -9.59 5.87
N LEU A 8 -1.01 -9.86 7.18
CA LEU A 8 -2.03 -9.35 8.10
C LEU A 8 -2.02 -7.82 8.15
N TYR A 9 -0.83 -7.24 8.09
CA TYR A 9 -0.64 -5.81 8.03
C TYR A 9 -1.28 -5.23 6.75
N PHE A 10 -0.96 -5.79 5.58
CA PHE A 10 -1.48 -5.28 4.31
C PHE A 10 -3.00 -5.45 4.20
N TRP A 11 -3.56 -6.54 4.72
CA TRP A 11 -5.01 -6.72 4.77
C TRP A 11 -5.69 -5.73 5.71
N SER A 12 -5.13 -5.51 6.91
CA SER A 12 -5.67 -4.53 7.85
C SER A 12 -5.62 -3.12 7.27
N LEU A 13 -4.53 -2.78 6.58
CA LEU A 13 -4.39 -1.50 5.89
C LEU A 13 -5.37 -1.38 4.72
N GLY A 14 -5.56 -2.44 3.92
CA GLY A 14 -6.53 -2.46 2.84
C GLY A 14 -7.95 -2.20 3.35
N LEU A 15 -8.34 -2.86 4.46
CA LEU A 15 -9.63 -2.60 5.12
C LEU A 15 -9.74 -1.15 5.62
N LEU A 16 -8.67 -0.58 6.17
CA LEU A 16 -8.63 0.82 6.58
C LEU A 16 -8.86 1.75 5.38
N ILE A 17 -8.15 1.53 4.26
CA ILE A 17 -8.31 2.34 3.04
C ILE A 17 -9.75 2.26 2.52
N VAL A 18 -10.34 1.06 2.48
CA VAL A 18 -11.75 0.87 2.08
C VAL A 18 -12.69 1.65 3.01
N PHE A 19 -12.46 1.61 4.32
CA PHE A 19 -13.27 2.34 5.29
C PHE A 19 -13.23 3.87 5.04
N PHE A 20 -12.04 4.43 4.80
CA PHE A 20 -11.89 5.84 4.45
C PHE A 20 -12.53 6.16 3.08
N ALA A 21 -12.31 5.32 2.06
CA ALA A 21 -12.88 5.54 0.74
C ALA A 21 -14.43 5.60 0.77
N ILE A 22 -15.08 4.73 1.55
CA ILE A 22 -16.53 4.75 1.73
C ILE A 22 -16.98 5.99 2.51
N ARG A 23 -16.32 6.30 3.64
CA ARG A 23 -16.72 7.41 4.52
C ARG A 23 -16.70 8.78 3.83
N TYR A 24 -15.74 8.98 2.93
CA TYR A 24 -15.50 10.24 2.22
C TYR A 24 -15.88 10.17 0.73
N GLY A 25 -16.64 9.14 0.33
CA GLY A 25 -17.14 8.96 -1.03
C GLY A 25 -18.50 9.61 -1.29
N ASP A 26 -19.34 9.74 -0.26
CA ASP A 26 -20.72 10.24 -0.37
C ASP A 26 -20.85 11.72 0.06
N ASP A 27 -20.24 12.66 -0.67
CA ASP A 27 -20.48 14.11 -0.46
C ASP A 27 -21.63 14.61 -1.37
N THR A 28 -22.82 14.07 -1.15
CA THR A 28 -24.07 14.50 -1.84
C THR A 28 -24.49 15.96 -1.59
N THR A 29 -23.73 16.72 -0.78
CA THR A 29 -24.00 18.13 -0.47
C THR A 29 -23.10 19.14 -1.20
N LEU A 30 -22.04 18.68 -1.87
CA LEU A 30 -21.19 19.49 -2.78
C LEU A 30 -21.33 19.08 -4.27
N ASP A 31 -22.32 18.23 -4.55
CA ASP A 31 -22.49 17.53 -5.82
C ASP A 31 -23.02 18.36 -6.99
N ILE A 32 -23.54 19.56 -6.76
CA ILE A 32 -24.14 20.34 -7.85
C ILE A 32 -23.07 20.98 -8.76
N ASN A 33 -21.80 21.07 -8.33
CA ASN A 33 -20.75 21.74 -9.11
C ASN A 33 -19.41 20.97 -9.23
N ILE A 34 -19.24 19.86 -8.51
CA ILE A 34 -17.99 19.08 -8.49
C ILE A 34 -18.15 17.69 -9.12
N HIS A 35 -19.40 17.20 -9.24
CA HIS A 35 -19.67 15.82 -9.67
C HIS A 35 -19.23 15.51 -11.12
N ASP A 36 -19.17 16.52 -11.99
CA ASP A 36 -18.66 16.41 -13.38
C ASP A 36 -17.20 16.86 -13.53
N THR A 37 -16.48 17.06 -12.43
CA THR A 37 -15.07 17.49 -12.49
C THR A 37 -14.12 16.30 -12.36
N TYR A 38 -12.98 16.41 -13.04
CA TYR A 38 -11.84 15.48 -12.97
C TYR A 38 -11.39 15.14 -11.53
N TYR A 39 -11.78 15.94 -10.53
CA TYR A 39 -11.46 15.76 -9.12
C TYR A 39 -12.06 14.48 -8.51
N VAL A 40 -13.34 14.16 -8.78
CA VAL A 40 -14.01 12.96 -8.24
C VAL A 40 -13.46 11.69 -8.89
N MET A 41 -13.16 11.75 -10.19
CA MET A 41 -12.49 10.64 -10.90
C MET A 41 -11.04 10.43 -10.41
N GLN A 42 -10.29 11.49 -10.12
CA GLN A 42 -8.91 11.33 -9.62
C GLN A 42 -8.86 10.70 -8.23
N LYS A 43 -9.75 11.11 -7.31
CA LYS A 43 -9.79 10.54 -5.96
C LYS A 43 -10.13 9.05 -5.97
N SER A 44 -11.21 8.68 -6.67
CA SER A 44 -11.66 7.29 -6.75
C SER A 44 -10.63 6.36 -7.41
N VAL A 45 -9.93 6.83 -8.45
CA VAL A 45 -8.86 6.04 -9.11
C VAL A 45 -7.66 5.82 -8.18
N ILE A 46 -7.26 6.84 -7.42
CA ILE A 46 -6.15 6.74 -6.46
C ILE A 46 -6.49 5.74 -5.33
N ASP A 47 -7.70 5.81 -4.78
CA ASP A 47 -8.14 4.89 -3.74
C ASP A 47 -8.20 3.44 -4.24
N ILE A 48 -8.77 3.21 -5.43
CA ILE A 48 -8.81 1.88 -6.06
C ILE A 48 -7.39 1.36 -6.32
N PHE A 49 -6.49 2.20 -6.83
CA PHE A 49 -5.09 1.84 -7.06
C PHE A 49 -4.41 1.37 -5.76
N PHE A 50 -4.59 2.11 -4.68
CA PHE A 50 -4.01 1.78 -3.39
C PHE A 50 -4.62 0.54 -2.73
N ILE A 51 -5.93 0.34 -2.85
CA ILE A 51 -6.60 -0.89 -2.42
C ILE A 51 -6.03 -2.08 -3.21
N GLY A 52 -5.93 -1.97 -4.53
CA GLY A 52 -5.35 -3.00 -5.38
C GLY A 52 -3.91 -3.35 -4.99
N LEU A 53 -3.09 -2.33 -4.71
CA LEU A 53 -1.70 -2.50 -4.32
C LEU A 53 -1.55 -3.20 -2.96
N THR A 54 -2.35 -2.80 -1.96
CA THR A 54 -2.32 -3.39 -0.62
C THR A 54 -2.85 -4.82 -0.61
N ILE A 55 -3.97 -5.10 -1.28
CA ILE A 55 -4.53 -6.45 -1.40
C ILE A 55 -3.55 -7.38 -2.12
N THR A 56 -2.98 -6.94 -3.24
CA THR A 56 -2.03 -7.74 -4.03
C THR A 56 -0.78 -8.05 -3.20
N SER A 57 -0.22 -7.05 -2.51
CA SER A 57 0.92 -7.23 -1.62
C SER A 57 0.62 -8.21 -0.49
N GLY A 58 -0.54 -8.06 0.16
CA GLY A 58 -0.99 -8.97 1.22
C GLY A 58 -1.15 -10.41 0.74
N LEU A 59 -1.80 -10.61 -0.41
CA LEU A 59 -1.99 -11.92 -1.01
C LEU A 59 -0.65 -12.59 -1.35
N LEU A 60 0.26 -11.86 -1.98
CA LEU A 60 1.57 -12.40 -2.33
C LEU A 60 2.39 -12.76 -1.09
N TYR A 61 2.41 -11.91 -0.04
CA TYR A 61 3.08 -12.29 1.21
C TYR A 61 2.47 -13.52 1.86
N PHE A 62 1.14 -13.64 1.87
CA PHE A 62 0.43 -14.79 2.41
C PHE A 62 0.85 -16.08 1.69
N ILE A 63 0.82 -16.07 0.35
CA ILE A 63 1.26 -17.20 -0.48
C ILE A 63 2.71 -17.56 -0.14
N PHE A 64 3.63 -16.61 -0.24
CA PHE A 64 5.06 -16.90 -0.08
C PHE A 64 5.39 -17.45 1.32
N ILE A 65 4.74 -16.94 2.36
CA ILE A 65 4.95 -17.44 3.72
C ILE A 65 4.37 -18.85 3.88
N ASN A 66 3.14 -19.10 3.43
CA ASN A 66 2.50 -20.42 3.58
C ASN A 66 3.18 -21.53 2.77
N PHE A 67 3.76 -21.20 1.61
CA PHE A 67 4.55 -22.14 0.81
C PHE A 67 6.04 -22.20 1.22
N ASN A 68 6.40 -21.58 2.34
CA ASN A 68 7.77 -21.57 2.89
C ASN A 68 8.83 -21.08 1.88
N PHE A 69 8.53 -19.99 1.16
CA PHE A 69 9.51 -19.31 0.32
C PHE A 69 10.49 -18.49 1.19
N PRO A 70 11.80 -18.50 0.89
CA PRO A 70 12.85 -17.88 1.71
C PRO A 70 12.97 -16.35 1.47
N LEU A 71 11.92 -15.60 1.82
CA LEU A 71 11.90 -14.13 1.77
C LEU A 71 12.96 -13.52 2.72
N LYS A 72 13.63 -12.45 2.29
CA LYS A 72 14.59 -11.72 3.13
C LYS A 72 13.85 -10.78 4.08
N GLY A 73 13.94 -11.05 5.39
CA GLY A 73 13.22 -10.28 6.42
C GLY A 73 13.45 -8.77 6.36
N THR A 74 14.69 -8.31 6.14
CA THR A 74 15.00 -6.87 6.03
C THR A 74 14.26 -6.19 4.88
N LEU A 75 14.18 -6.83 3.70
CA LEU A 75 13.46 -6.26 2.55
C LEU A 75 11.95 -6.25 2.81
N THR A 76 11.44 -7.30 3.46
CA THR A 76 10.05 -7.35 3.91
C THR A 76 9.73 -6.21 4.87
N ILE A 77 10.57 -5.96 5.87
CA ILE A 77 10.37 -4.88 6.86
C ILE A 77 10.44 -3.51 6.18
N ILE A 78 11.45 -3.26 5.34
CA ILE A 78 11.58 -1.98 4.63
C ILE A 78 10.34 -1.73 3.78
N HIS A 79 9.88 -2.73 3.02
CA HIS A 79 8.67 -2.62 2.21
C HIS A 79 7.44 -2.34 3.07
N THR A 80 7.21 -3.12 4.13
CA THR A 80 6.05 -2.91 5.00
C THR A 80 6.06 -1.53 5.67
N VAL A 81 7.18 -1.13 6.27
CA VAL A 81 7.29 0.13 7.01
C VAL A 81 7.18 1.34 6.08
N SER A 82 7.78 1.30 4.89
CA SER A 82 7.65 2.38 3.91
C SER A 82 6.23 2.54 3.41
N ASN A 83 5.51 1.44 3.13
CA ASN A 83 4.09 1.50 2.83
C ASN A 83 3.31 2.07 4.00
N LEU A 84 3.54 1.61 5.23
CA LEU A 84 2.83 2.09 6.42
C LEU A 84 2.98 3.59 6.62
N ALA A 85 4.21 4.08 6.61
CA ALA A 85 4.50 5.49 6.76
C ALA A 85 3.83 6.31 5.64
N GLY A 86 3.95 5.86 4.40
CA GLY A 86 3.34 6.53 3.26
C GLY A 86 1.81 6.59 3.36
N TYR A 87 1.17 5.46 3.66
CA TYR A 87 -0.29 5.38 3.75
C TYR A 87 -0.86 6.17 4.93
N LEU A 88 -0.25 6.09 6.12
CA LEU A 88 -0.69 6.90 7.24
C LEU A 88 -0.56 8.38 6.92
N THR A 89 0.52 8.78 6.25
CA THR A 89 0.70 10.18 5.86
C THR A 89 -0.38 10.62 4.87
N ILE A 90 -0.73 9.77 3.90
CA ILE A 90 -1.76 10.10 2.90
C ILE A 90 -3.16 10.16 3.50
N LEU A 91 -3.52 9.20 4.35
CA LEU A 91 -4.88 9.09 4.89
C LEU A 91 -5.14 10.01 6.07
N ILE A 92 -4.16 10.17 6.95
CA ILE A 92 -4.37 10.81 8.26
C ILE A 92 -3.96 12.28 8.22
N LEU A 93 -2.81 12.61 7.62
CA LEU A 93 -2.25 13.95 7.72
C LEU A 93 -3.17 15.07 7.19
N PRO A 94 -3.92 14.90 6.07
CA PRO A 94 -4.83 15.94 5.57
C PRO A 94 -5.94 16.30 6.56
N GLU A 95 -6.41 15.35 7.36
CA GLU A 95 -7.46 15.57 8.36
C GLU A 95 -7.00 16.51 9.50
N PHE A 96 -5.69 16.56 9.78
CA PHE A 96 -5.15 17.41 10.85
C PHE A 96 -4.66 18.78 10.36
N LEU A 97 -4.18 18.87 9.11
CA LEU A 97 -3.54 20.07 8.59
C LEU A 97 -4.40 20.88 7.60
N GLY A 98 -5.51 20.30 7.11
CA GLY A 98 -6.38 20.93 6.12
C GLY A 98 -5.82 20.86 4.69
N TYR A 99 -6.71 20.63 3.73
CA TYR A 99 -6.40 20.21 2.36
C TYR A 99 -5.70 21.24 1.44
N PHE A 100 -5.40 22.45 1.92
CA PHE A 100 -5.04 23.58 1.04
C PHE A 100 -3.63 24.16 1.24
N SER A 101 -2.74 23.52 2.01
CA SER A 101 -1.35 23.97 2.12
C SER A 101 -0.44 23.34 1.06
N TYR A 102 0.46 24.14 0.49
CA TYR A 102 1.46 23.66 -0.49
C TYR A 102 2.39 22.61 0.14
N GLU A 103 2.75 22.82 1.39
CA GLU A 103 3.60 21.95 2.18
C GLU A 103 2.96 20.57 2.36
N LEU A 104 1.66 20.51 2.66
CA LEU A 104 0.93 19.25 2.74
C LEU A 104 0.96 18.52 1.39
N ASN A 105 0.67 19.21 0.29
CA ASN A 105 0.70 18.60 -1.05
C ASN A 105 2.07 18.00 -1.40
N LEU A 106 3.16 18.70 -1.04
CA LEU A 106 4.52 18.18 -1.21
C LEU A 106 4.76 16.92 -0.37
N ILE A 107 4.33 16.91 0.89
CA ILE A 107 4.46 15.76 1.79
C ILE A 107 3.66 14.55 1.26
N LEU A 108 2.44 14.78 0.79
CA LEU A 108 1.59 13.73 0.20
C LEU A 108 2.24 13.15 -1.07
N PHE A 109 2.77 14.02 -1.93
CA PHE A 109 3.50 13.60 -3.14
C PHE A 109 4.75 12.77 -2.79
N LEU A 110 5.56 13.21 -1.83
CA LEU A 110 6.72 12.43 -1.37
C LEU A 110 6.30 11.08 -0.78
N SER A 111 5.20 11.04 -0.03
CA SER A 111 4.64 9.79 0.52
C SER A 111 4.22 8.82 -0.57
N PHE A 112 3.59 9.32 -1.62
CA PHE A 112 3.26 8.52 -2.81
C PHE A 112 4.51 7.96 -3.50
N ILE A 113 5.55 8.78 -3.69
CA ILE A 113 6.82 8.33 -4.25
C ILE A 113 7.49 7.25 -3.38
N ILE A 114 7.43 7.37 -2.05
CA ILE A 114 7.95 6.35 -1.14
C ILE A 114 7.20 5.02 -1.32
N ILE A 115 5.86 5.05 -1.40
CA ILE A 115 5.06 3.86 -1.66
C ILE A 115 5.45 3.23 -3.00
N LEU A 116 5.57 4.01 -4.06
CA LEU A 116 5.96 3.51 -5.38
C LEU A 116 7.39 2.93 -5.39
N ALA A 117 8.35 3.63 -4.79
CA ALA A 117 9.74 3.20 -4.70
C ALA A 117 9.92 1.92 -3.88
N SER A 118 8.98 1.62 -2.98
CA SER A 118 9.00 0.38 -2.21
C SER A 118 8.57 -0.86 -3.03
N GLN A 119 7.79 -0.69 -4.10
CA GLN A 119 7.27 -1.82 -4.90
C GLN A 119 8.39 -2.61 -5.62
N PRO A 120 9.39 -1.97 -6.24
CA PRO A 120 10.56 -2.68 -6.76
C PRO A 120 11.31 -3.50 -5.71
N LEU A 121 11.42 -3.00 -4.47
CA LEU A 121 12.08 -3.74 -3.38
C LEU A 121 11.33 -5.02 -3.04
N PHE A 122 10.00 -4.96 -3.05
CA PHE A 122 9.16 -6.13 -2.87
C PHE A 122 9.32 -7.12 -4.02
N LEU A 123 9.27 -6.65 -5.27
CA LEU A 123 9.45 -7.50 -6.45
C LEU A 123 10.81 -8.21 -6.44
N ILE A 124 11.89 -7.48 -6.12
CA ILE A 124 13.24 -8.06 -5.98
C ILE A 124 13.25 -9.16 -4.91
N ASN A 125 12.61 -8.94 -3.77
CA ASN A 125 12.56 -9.93 -2.68
C ASN A 125 11.79 -11.19 -3.10
N VAL A 126 10.67 -11.01 -3.80
CA VAL A 126 9.85 -12.09 -4.37
C VAL A 126 10.64 -12.90 -5.39
N LEU A 127 11.25 -12.25 -6.40
CA LEU A 127 12.04 -12.93 -7.42
C LEU A 127 13.22 -13.71 -6.82
N ARG A 128 13.91 -13.10 -5.85
CA ARG A 128 14.98 -13.77 -5.09
C ARG A 128 14.46 -15.02 -4.37
N ALA A 129 13.30 -14.93 -3.72
CA ALA A 129 12.74 -16.05 -2.98
C ALA A 129 12.32 -17.21 -3.91
N ILE A 130 11.74 -16.91 -5.07
CA ILE A 130 11.44 -17.91 -6.11
C ILE A 130 12.73 -18.60 -6.56
N TYR A 131 13.75 -17.83 -6.93
CA TYR A 131 15.03 -18.37 -7.40
C TYR A 131 15.68 -19.33 -6.38
N LEU A 132 15.71 -18.95 -5.11
CA LEU A 132 16.28 -19.78 -4.05
C LEU A 132 15.46 -21.06 -3.81
N LYS A 133 14.13 -20.99 -3.90
CA LYS A 133 13.26 -22.16 -3.75
C LYS A 133 13.50 -23.17 -4.87
N LEU A 134 13.57 -22.70 -6.12
CA LEU A 134 13.84 -23.55 -7.29
C LEU A 134 15.23 -24.19 -7.21
N LYS A 135 16.25 -23.43 -6.81
CA LYS A 135 17.61 -23.96 -6.65
C LYS A 135 17.69 -25.09 -5.62
N ASN A 136 16.99 -24.97 -4.51
CA ASN A 136 17.01 -26.00 -3.46
C ASN A 136 16.34 -27.29 -3.91
N ASN A 137 15.17 -27.20 -4.57
CA ASN A 137 14.45 -28.37 -5.08
C ASN A 137 15.20 -29.15 -6.18
N HIS A 138 16.19 -28.55 -6.85
CA HIS A 138 17.01 -29.22 -7.86
C HIS A 138 18.22 -29.97 -7.28
N ASN A 139 18.59 -29.70 -6.02
CA ASN A 139 19.72 -30.33 -5.35
C ASN A 139 19.29 -31.47 -4.40
N ASP A 140 17.97 -31.71 -4.30
CA ASP A 140 17.35 -32.83 -3.57
C ASP A 140 16.97 -33.95 -4.56
#